data_AF-A0A4Q6AQD0-F1
#
_entry.id   AF-A0A4Q6AQD0-F1
#
_cell.length_a   1.000
_cell.length_b   1.000
_cell.length_c   1.000
_cell.angle_alpha   90.00
_cell.angle_beta   90.00
_cell.angle_gamma   90.00
#
_symmetry.space_group_name_H-M   'P 1'
#
loop_
_entity.id
_entity.type
_entity.pdbx_description
1 polymer ?
#
loop_
_entity_poly.entity_id
_entity_poly.type
_entity_poly.pdbx_seq_one_letter_code
_entity_poly.pdbx_strand_id
1 'polypeptide(L)'
;MKRKSLSKFLAFTFILSSSCSKPPSVDHLFREKSDDAGGVVKEPYEEGTEEGEGGEVIVSGPETGTGTEADPSANLPAGFLPNMLSMTVTNSSGAAPKKGDALKVTVKFENKGAKSGELKLNPFLTGSRFTDFENVPLSTVSNSLKGGEKKDIVFEIPNLIENPANSMRFALSRGGYKLNVQMEFEGKKVDMTKPQEFEIAKGPGVFTLVLYDKRYFTIGGAKGQDAEKWVVETMTRKGSVYDQNSKTKKIYAGGFDEMMGVKHIVKGVDQLDSTDDGSDVFDKPEALATKWLGLSKKWDHGSGPGTNKHGYDYFIALDYDYWGGVAFGAAQVSGIGDETKDRMQVILVHESGHVFGAPHCDPIQGYVMCSGEKHEDYKKSGEFVWLDDSRNAMKNIFE
;
A
#
# COMPACT_ATOMS: atom_id res chain seq x y z
N MET A 1 20.46 -30.08 -62.77
CA MET A 1 20.11 -29.26 -61.58
C MET A 1 18.74 -28.63 -61.81
N LYS A 2 17.70 -29.12 -61.12
CA LYS A 2 16.29 -28.71 -61.31
C LYS A 2 15.83 -27.85 -60.13
N ARG A 3 15.25 -26.68 -60.44
CA ARG A 3 14.50 -25.81 -59.53
C ARG A 3 13.22 -26.52 -59.06
N LYS A 4 12.84 -26.33 -57.78
CA LYS A 4 11.44 -26.38 -57.35
C LYS A 4 11.15 -25.27 -56.33
N SER A 5 10.18 -24.44 -56.72
CA SER A 5 9.39 -23.54 -55.89
C SER A 5 8.47 -24.36 -54.97
N LEU A 6 8.26 -23.89 -53.74
CA LEU A 6 7.13 -24.31 -52.92
C LEU A 6 6.63 -23.12 -52.08
N SER A 7 5.54 -22.53 -52.54
CA SER A 7 4.60 -21.76 -51.73
C SER A 7 3.78 -22.71 -50.85
N LYS A 8 3.70 -22.44 -49.55
CA LYS A 8 2.63 -22.97 -48.69
C LYS A 8 2.05 -21.86 -47.83
N PHE A 9 0.84 -21.46 -48.21
CA PHE A 9 -0.16 -20.84 -47.35
C PHE A 9 -0.52 -21.85 -46.26
N LEU A 10 -0.46 -21.45 -44.98
CA LEU A 10 -1.18 -22.11 -43.89
C LEU A 10 -2.08 -21.07 -43.24
N ALA A 11 -3.39 -21.26 -43.41
CA ALA A 11 -4.41 -20.62 -42.59
C ALA A 11 -4.34 -21.23 -41.19
N PHE A 12 -4.05 -20.41 -40.18
CA PHE A 12 -4.18 -20.80 -38.77
C PHE A 12 -5.56 -20.38 -38.28
N THR A 13 -6.39 -21.38 -37.98
CA THR A 13 -7.66 -21.24 -37.28
C THR A 13 -7.39 -20.90 -35.82
N PHE A 14 -7.93 -19.77 -35.34
CA PHE A 14 -7.97 -19.41 -33.92
C PHE A 14 -8.84 -20.42 -33.16
N ILE A 15 -8.27 -21.11 -32.17
CA ILE A 15 -9.01 -21.80 -31.11
C ILE A 15 -8.62 -21.12 -29.81
N LEU A 16 -9.51 -20.28 -29.29
CA LEU A 16 -9.50 -19.85 -27.89
C LEU A 16 -9.88 -21.09 -27.07
N SER A 17 -8.91 -21.70 -26.38
CA SER A 17 -9.19 -22.75 -25.40
C SER A 17 -9.79 -22.09 -24.15
N SER A 18 -11.11 -22.08 -24.08
CA SER A 18 -11.86 -21.90 -22.85
C SER A 18 -11.72 -23.17 -21.99
N SER A 19 -10.81 -23.14 -21.03
CA SER A 19 -10.74 -24.12 -19.94
C SER A 19 -10.86 -23.39 -18.60
N CYS A 20 -12.08 -22.93 -18.30
CA CYS A 20 -12.52 -22.73 -16.93
C CYS A 20 -13.18 -24.02 -16.46
N SER A 21 -12.56 -24.68 -15.49
CA SER A 21 -13.21 -25.65 -14.62
C SER A 21 -14.40 -24.97 -13.96
N LYS A 22 -15.60 -25.54 -14.15
CA LYS A 22 -16.79 -25.18 -13.37
C LYS A 22 -16.50 -25.36 -11.88
N PRO A 23 -16.99 -24.48 -10.99
CA PRO A 23 -17.11 -24.85 -9.59
C PRO A 23 -18.11 -26.02 -9.47
N PRO A 24 -17.84 -27.04 -8.64
CA PRO A 24 -18.82 -28.10 -8.44
C PRO A 24 -20.06 -27.52 -7.77
N SER A 25 -21.22 -27.82 -8.37
CA SER A 25 -22.54 -27.58 -7.81
C SER A 25 -22.70 -28.40 -6.54
N VAL A 26 -22.91 -27.71 -5.41
CA VAL A 26 -23.41 -28.34 -4.19
C VAL A 26 -24.93 -28.36 -4.32
N ASP A 27 -25.48 -29.50 -4.73
CA ASP A 27 -26.77 -29.97 -4.24
C ASP A 27 -27.07 -31.40 -4.74
N HIS A 28 -27.56 -32.21 -3.81
CA HIS A 28 -28.08 -33.58 -3.93
C HIS A 28 -27.10 -34.71 -4.26
N LEU A 29 -26.63 -35.38 -3.19
CA LEU A 29 -26.69 -36.84 -3.06
C LEU A 29 -26.54 -37.25 -1.57
N PHE A 30 -27.66 -37.20 -0.85
CA PHE A 30 -27.92 -38.13 0.25
C PHE A 30 -28.70 -39.30 -0.35
N ARG A 31 -28.10 -40.49 -0.42
CA ARG A 31 -28.84 -41.76 -0.38
C ARG A 31 -27.96 -42.87 0.20
N GLU A 32 -28.37 -43.24 1.40
CA GLU A 32 -28.14 -44.46 2.19
C GLU A 32 -27.29 -45.59 1.57
N LYS A 33 -26.25 -45.97 2.32
CA LYS A 33 -26.10 -47.35 2.78
C LYS A 33 -25.58 -47.33 4.23
N SER A 34 -26.32 -48.05 5.07
CA SER A 34 -26.01 -48.42 6.43
C SER A 34 -24.72 -49.25 6.49
N ASP A 35 -23.94 -49.09 7.56
CA ASP A 35 -23.85 -50.10 8.63
C ASP A 35 -23.03 -49.55 9.82
N ASP A 36 -23.64 -49.71 10.99
CA ASP A 36 -23.11 -49.85 12.35
C ASP A 36 -22.16 -48.85 13.04
N ALA A 37 -22.68 -48.46 14.22
CA ALA A 37 -22.03 -48.26 15.52
C ALA A 37 -21.35 -46.91 15.83
N GLY A 38 -21.96 -46.20 16.79
CA GLY A 38 -21.25 -45.22 17.64
C GLY A 38 -22.02 -43.91 17.81
N GLY A 39 -23.02 -43.91 18.68
CA GLY A 39 -23.76 -42.69 19.01
C GLY A 39 -22.96 -41.73 19.87
N VAL A 40 -23.18 -40.43 19.69
CA VAL A 40 -23.17 -39.42 20.77
C VAL A 40 -24.19 -38.33 20.39
N VAL A 41 -25.01 -37.98 21.38
CA VAL A 41 -26.09 -36.99 21.38
C VAL A 41 -25.57 -35.58 21.05
N LYS A 42 -26.27 -34.85 20.18
CA LYS A 42 -26.15 -33.38 20.04
C LYS A 42 -27.24 -32.72 20.87
N GLU A 43 -26.85 -31.91 21.85
CA GLU A 43 -27.68 -30.86 22.43
C GLU A 43 -27.29 -29.50 21.81
N PRO A 44 -28.23 -28.53 21.74
CA PRO A 44 -28.01 -27.24 21.10
C PRO A 44 -27.25 -26.27 22.01
N TYR A 45 -26.42 -25.42 21.41
CA TYR A 45 -25.79 -24.29 22.08
C TYR A 45 -26.85 -23.23 22.43
N GLU A 46 -27.03 -22.98 23.72
CA GLU A 46 -27.69 -21.80 24.26
C GLU A 46 -26.74 -20.60 24.26
N GLU A 47 -27.31 -19.44 23.96
CA GLU A 47 -26.69 -18.12 23.94
C GLU A 47 -26.69 -17.58 25.38
N GLY A 48 -25.51 -17.51 26.00
CA GLY A 48 -25.33 -17.01 27.37
C GLY A 48 -24.79 -15.58 27.38
N THR A 49 -25.65 -14.63 27.74
CA THR A 49 -25.28 -13.31 28.27
C THR A 49 -24.83 -13.45 29.72
N GLU A 50 -23.61 -13.03 30.06
CA GLU A 50 -23.23 -12.75 31.45
C GLU A 50 -22.72 -11.32 31.59
N GLU A 51 -23.52 -10.53 32.29
CA GLU A 51 -23.08 -9.38 33.07
C GLU A 51 -22.19 -9.91 34.21
N GLY A 52 -20.98 -9.36 34.33
CA GLY A 52 -20.01 -9.69 35.38
C GLY A 52 -19.58 -8.43 36.09
N GLU A 53 -19.96 -8.37 37.37
CA GLU A 53 -19.82 -7.28 38.32
C GLU A 53 -18.39 -6.87 38.64
N GLY A 54 -18.29 -5.69 39.26
CA GLY A 54 -17.06 -4.97 39.56
C GLY A 54 -16.09 -5.69 40.49
N GLY A 55 -14.82 -5.60 40.12
CA GLY A 55 -13.66 -5.83 40.99
C GLY A 55 -12.77 -4.60 40.94
N GLU A 56 -12.83 -3.78 41.99
CA GLU A 56 -11.96 -2.63 42.19
C GLU A 56 -10.52 -3.12 42.45
N VAL A 57 -9.67 -3.05 41.43
CA VAL A 57 -8.24 -3.33 41.57
C VAL A 57 -7.56 -2.05 42.07
N ILE A 58 -7.33 -1.99 43.38
CA ILE A 58 -6.41 -1.01 43.98
C ILE A 58 -4.99 -1.40 43.56
N VAL A 59 -4.48 -0.76 42.50
CA VAL A 59 -3.05 -0.78 42.19
C VAL A 59 -2.37 0.23 43.10
N SER A 60 -1.72 -0.25 44.16
CA SER A 60 -0.79 0.55 44.95
C SER A 60 0.35 1.03 44.03
N GLY A 61 0.38 2.34 43.79
CA GLY A 61 1.39 3.00 42.98
C GLY A 61 2.80 2.86 43.59
N PRO A 62 3.86 2.79 42.77
CA PRO A 62 5.20 2.96 43.28
C PRO A 62 5.40 4.41 43.72
N GLU A 63 6.05 4.54 44.86
CA GLU A 63 6.39 5.78 45.54
C GLU A 63 6.96 6.85 44.59
N THR A 64 6.50 8.08 44.77
CA THR A 64 7.02 9.28 44.15
C THR A 64 8.47 9.51 44.59
N GLY A 65 9.40 8.90 43.88
CA GLY A 65 10.81 9.30 43.90
C GLY A 65 10.92 10.68 43.29
N THR A 66 11.24 11.69 44.11
CA THR A 66 11.61 13.04 43.69
C THR A 66 13.01 13.05 43.06
N GLY A 67 13.22 12.22 42.04
CA GLY A 67 14.36 12.36 41.17
C GLY A 67 14.17 13.64 40.38
N THR A 68 14.93 14.69 40.72
CA THR A 68 15.21 15.77 39.78
C THR A 68 15.71 15.13 38.49
N GLU A 69 14.85 15.02 37.47
CA GLU A 69 15.28 14.68 36.12
C GLU A 69 16.44 15.62 35.79
N ALA A 70 17.64 15.04 35.61
CA ALA A 70 18.82 15.81 35.29
C ALA A 70 18.52 16.63 34.03
N ASP A 71 18.78 17.94 34.07
CA ASP A 71 18.58 18.82 32.93
C ASP A 71 19.37 18.24 31.74
N PRO A 72 18.70 17.78 30.67
CA PRO A 72 19.36 17.15 29.53
C PRO A 72 20.43 18.06 28.90
N SER A 73 20.30 19.38 29.09
CA SER A 73 21.25 20.36 28.59
C SER A 73 22.61 20.32 29.29
N ALA A 74 22.76 19.63 30.43
CA ALA A 74 24.04 19.50 31.14
C ALA A 74 25.13 18.80 30.32
N ASN A 75 24.75 18.02 29.30
CA ASN A 75 25.68 17.33 28.39
C ASN A 75 26.10 18.16 27.17
N LEU A 76 25.56 19.38 27.01
CA LEU A 76 25.88 20.27 25.90
C LEU A 76 27.04 21.22 26.22
N PRO A 77 27.73 21.75 25.20
CA PRO A 77 28.79 22.73 25.41
C PRO A 77 28.33 23.96 26.20
N ALA A 78 29.20 24.45 27.08
CA ALA A 78 28.92 25.62 27.91
C ALA A 78 28.42 26.82 27.07
N GLY A 79 27.37 27.46 27.56
CA GLY A 79 26.75 28.62 26.90
C GLY A 79 25.77 28.28 25.77
N PHE A 80 25.55 27.00 25.44
CA PHE A 80 24.44 26.56 24.57
C PHE A 80 23.35 25.92 25.44
N LEU A 81 22.19 26.59 25.55
CA LEU A 81 21.09 26.17 26.43
C LEU A 81 19.79 26.04 25.60
N PRO A 82 19.70 25.05 24.71
CA PRO A 82 18.54 24.83 23.88
C PRO A 82 17.39 24.27 24.72
N ASN A 83 16.20 24.79 24.47
CA ASN A 83 14.97 24.34 25.08
C ASN A 83 13.93 24.13 23.97
N MET A 84 13.44 22.90 23.81
CA MET A 84 12.29 22.64 22.94
C MET A 84 11.03 23.10 23.65
N LEU A 85 10.35 24.08 23.05
CA LEU A 85 9.10 24.64 23.58
C LEU A 85 7.90 23.79 23.19
N SER A 86 7.87 23.31 21.94
CA SER A 86 6.78 22.49 21.40
C SER A 86 7.21 21.75 20.15
N MET A 87 6.55 20.62 19.88
CA MET A 87 6.61 19.91 18.62
C MET A 87 5.18 19.72 18.11
N THR A 88 4.97 19.90 16.82
CA THR A 88 3.66 19.69 16.18
C THR A 88 3.83 18.91 14.90
N VAL A 89 2.91 17.99 14.64
CA VAL A 89 2.87 17.16 13.44
C VAL A 89 1.56 17.44 12.72
N THR A 90 1.65 17.84 11.47
CA THR A 90 0.52 18.23 10.61
C THR A 90 0.74 17.68 9.21
N ASN A 91 -0.20 17.84 8.28
CA ASN A 91 0.09 17.71 6.86
C ASN A 91 0.60 19.03 6.27
N SER A 92 0.89 19.04 4.97
CA SER A 92 1.42 20.24 4.27
C SER A 92 0.51 21.48 4.38
N SER A 93 -0.80 21.28 4.52
CA SER A 93 -1.78 22.37 4.71
C SER A 93 -1.90 22.87 6.16
N GLY A 94 -1.23 22.22 7.12
CA GLY A 94 -1.31 22.54 8.55
C GLY A 94 -2.48 21.87 9.28
N ALA A 95 -3.22 20.98 8.62
CA ALA A 95 -4.30 20.19 9.23
C ALA A 95 -3.76 18.90 9.87
N ALA A 96 -4.63 18.19 10.60
CA ALA A 96 -4.32 16.86 11.11
C ALA A 96 -3.97 15.88 9.96
N PRO A 97 -2.94 15.03 10.09
CA PRO A 97 -2.54 14.12 9.02
C PRO A 97 -3.61 13.09 8.66
N LYS A 98 -3.74 12.79 7.38
CA LYS A 98 -4.53 11.67 6.86
C LYS A 98 -3.66 10.69 6.08
N LYS A 99 -4.09 9.44 5.99
CA LYS A 99 -3.40 8.41 5.20
C LYS A 99 -3.14 8.91 3.78
N GLY A 100 -1.87 8.88 3.40
CA GLY A 100 -1.37 9.35 2.11
C GLY A 100 -0.74 10.74 2.12
N ASP A 101 -0.92 11.51 3.20
CA ASP A 101 -0.21 12.77 3.40
C ASP A 101 1.25 12.53 3.75
N ALA A 102 2.15 13.38 3.23
CA ALA A 102 3.44 13.58 3.87
C ALA A 102 3.23 14.39 5.17
N LEU A 103 4.05 14.12 6.18
CA LEU A 103 3.96 14.84 7.46
C LEU A 103 4.84 16.08 7.41
N LYS A 104 4.34 17.18 7.96
CA LYS A 104 5.06 18.40 8.26
C LYS A 104 5.25 18.50 9.76
N VAL A 105 6.50 18.48 10.20
CA VAL A 105 6.87 18.65 11.61
C VAL A 105 7.37 20.08 11.82
N THR A 106 6.84 20.74 12.84
CA THR A 106 7.34 22.04 13.30
C THR A 106 7.81 21.90 14.74
N VAL A 107 9.10 22.10 14.97
CA VAL A 107 9.71 22.10 16.30
C VAL A 107 10.11 23.52 16.67
N LYS A 108 9.58 24.02 17.78
CA LYS A 108 9.87 25.36 18.29
C LYS A 108 10.97 25.29 19.33
N PHE A 109 12.05 26.01 19.09
CA PHE A 109 13.21 26.08 19.97
C PHE A 109 13.43 27.47 20.53
N GLU A 110 14.00 27.50 21.73
CA GLU A 110 14.62 28.68 22.32
C GLU A 110 16.03 28.30 22.78
N ASN A 111 17.06 28.99 22.28
CA ASN A 111 18.39 28.90 22.87
C ASN A 111 18.56 30.02 23.89
N LYS A 112 18.44 29.69 25.17
CA LYS A 112 18.61 30.65 26.27
C LYS A 112 20.07 31.02 26.52
N GLY A 113 21.00 30.32 25.87
CA GLY A 113 22.43 30.53 26.00
C GLY A 113 22.94 31.65 25.10
N ALA A 114 24.19 32.06 25.31
CA ALA A 114 24.86 33.07 24.48
C ALA A 114 25.59 32.46 23.25
N LYS A 115 25.86 31.15 23.28
CA LYS A 115 26.59 30.45 22.22
C LYS A 115 25.66 30.19 21.03
N SER A 116 26.18 30.44 19.83
CA SER A 116 25.51 30.17 18.55
C SER A 116 26.18 28.99 17.85
N GLY A 117 25.45 28.30 16.98
CA GLY A 117 26.06 27.27 16.12
C GLY A 117 25.04 26.48 15.31
N GLU A 118 25.52 25.38 14.72
CA GLU A 118 24.68 24.44 13.99
C GLU A 118 24.08 23.41 14.96
N LEU A 119 22.75 23.36 14.98
CA LEU A 119 21.96 22.37 15.66
C LEU A 119 21.50 21.31 14.65
N LYS A 120 21.76 20.03 14.95
CA LYS A 120 21.21 18.90 14.21
C LYS A 120 20.07 18.27 14.99
N LEU A 121 18.97 17.97 14.31
CA LEU A 121 17.86 17.20 14.82
C LEU A 121 17.87 15.83 14.16
N ASN A 122 17.85 14.78 14.96
CA ASN A 122 17.81 13.39 14.53
C ASN A 122 16.43 12.84 14.94
N PRO A 123 15.44 12.83 14.04
CA PRO A 123 14.10 12.37 14.37
C PRO A 123 14.03 10.84 14.31
N PHE A 124 13.20 10.25 15.17
CA PHE A 124 12.90 8.83 15.23
C PHE A 124 11.39 8.63 15.32
N LEU A 125 10.86 7.72 14.51
CA LEU A 125 9.43 7.43 14.47
C LEU A 125 9.16 6.02 15.01
N THR A 126 8.17 5.93 15.89
CA THR A 126 7.65 4.66 16.42
C THR A 126 6.17 4.58 16.11
N GLY A 127 5.67 3.39 15.81
CA GLY A 127 4.25 3.13 15.58
C GLY A 127 3.91 1.71 16.05
N SER A 128 2.83 1.58 16.82
CA SER A 128 2.43 0.30 17.42
C SER A 128 1.82 -0.69 16.43
N ARG A 129 1.65 -0.27 15.18
CA ARG A 129 1.01 -1.07 14.14
C ARG A 129 1.86 -2.25 13.68
N PHE A 130 3.17 -2.14 13.78
CA PHE A 130 4.12 -3.17 13.37
C PHE A 130 5.10 -3.44 14.51
N THR A 131 5.41 -4.70 14.76
CA THR A 131 6.29 -5.10 15.86
C THR A 131 7.74 -4.64 15.68
N ASP A 132 8.12 -4.31 14.45
CA ASP A 132 9.46 -3.91 14.02
C ASP A 132 9.56 -2.43 13.59
N PHE A 133 8.52 -1.62 13.89
CA PHE A 133 8.50 -0.18 13.62
C PHE A 133 8.71 0.63 14.91
N GLU A 134 9.86 0.43 15.53
CA GLU A 134 10.27 1.11 16.75
C GLU A 134 11.55 1.92 16.53
N ASN A 135 11.51 3.20 16.92
CA ASN A 135 12.61 4.15 16.83
C ASN A 135 13.27 4.17 15.43
N VAL A 136 12.45 4.10 14.39
CA VAL A 136 12.92 4.13 13.00
C VAL A 136 13.56 5.48 12.72
N PRO A 137 14.86 5.55 12.39
CA PRO A 137 15.54 6.81 12.15
C PRO A 137 15.05 7.48 10.87
N LEU A 138 14.85 8.79 10.94
CA LEU A 138 14.51 9.66 9.82
C LEU A 138 15.72 10.52 9.42
N SER A 139 15.59 11.26 8.32
CA SER A 139 16.66 12.15 7.85
C SER A 139 17.00 13.23 8.89
N THR A 140 18.30 13.39 9.17
CA THR A 140 18.81 14.45 10.03
C THR A 140 18.54 15.83 9.42
N VAL A 141 18.12 16.78 10.25
CA VAL A 141 17.85 18.16 9.85
C VAL A 141 18.85 19.09 10.53
N SER A 142 19.63 19.80 9.73
CA SER A 142 20.62 20.79 10.20
C SER A 142 20.05 22.20 10.16
N ASN A 143 20.23 22.99 11.22
CA ASN A 143 19.80 24.38 11.30
C ASN A 143 20.75 25.22 12.16
N SER A 144 21.07 26.44 11.73
CA SER A 144 21.76 27.38 12.61
C SER A 144 20.80 27.97 13.65
N LEU A 145 21.26 28.05 14.91
CA LEU A 145 20.55 28.66 16.03
C LEU A 145 21.49 29.64 16.75
N LYS A 146 21.09 30.90 16.85
CA LYS A 146 21.86 31.94 17.53
C LYS A 146 21.64 31.90 19.05
N GLY A 147 22.55 32.50 19.79
CA GLY A 147 22.35 32.78 21.22
C GLY A 147 21.15 33.70 21.45
N GLY A 148 20.30 33.36 22.42
CA GLY A 148 19.08 34.11 22.75
C GLY A 148 17.92 33.98 21.74
N GLU A 149 18.07 33.19 20.68
CA GLU A 149 17.08 33.11 19.60
C GLU A 149 15.94 32.15 19.91
N LYS A 150 14.73 32.53 19.48
CA LYS A 150 13.59 31.62 19.29
C LYS A 150 13.43 31.31 17.80
N LYS A 151 13.35 30.04 17.45
CA LYS A 151 13.28 29.59 16.06
C LYS A 151 12.33 28.42 15.89
N ASP A 152 11.54 28.48 14.83
CA ASP A 152 10.76 27.35 14.35
C ASP A 152 11.60 26.59 13.30
N ILE A 153 11.85 25.32 13.56
CA ILE A 153 12.51 24.41 12.63
C ILE A 153 11.43 23.52 12.02
N VAL A 154 11.30 23.58 10.69
CA VAL A 154 10.30 22.84 9.93
C VAL A 154 10.98 21.80 9.06
N PHE A 155 10.47 20.58 9.07
CA PHE A 155 10.92 19.52 8.16
C PHE A 155 9.76 18.60 7.78
N GLU A 156 9.95 17.87 6.68
CA GLU A 156 8.95 16.94 6.16
C GLU A 156 9.39 15.50 6.40
N ILE A 157 8.42 14.64 6.71
CA ILE A 157 8.59 13.19 6.76
C ILE A 157 7.79 12.61 5.59
N PRO A 158 8.42 11.92 4.62
CA PRO A 158 7.71 11.31 3.51
C PRO A 158 6.77 10.22 4.03
N ASN A 159 5.71 9.97 3.27
CA ASN A 159 4.75 8.90 3.57
C ASN A 159 5.32 7.49 3.31
N LEU A 160 6.43 7.38 2.57
CA LEU A 160 7.21 6.17 2.41
C LEU A 160 8.58 6.36 3.07
N ILE A 161 8.92 5.49 4.02
CA ILE A 161 10.14 5.58 4.82
C ILE A 161 11.03 4.38 4.52
N GLU A 162 12.33 4.64 4.38
CA GLU A 162 13.36 3.63 4.38
C GLU A 162 14.21 3.77 5.65
N ASN A 163 14.34 2.68 6.40
CA ASN A 163 15.22 2.61 7.55
C ASN A 163 16.63 2.19 7.08
N PRO A 164 17.61 3.10 7.05
CA PRO A 164 18.95 2.78 6.57
C PRO A 164 19.70 1.78 7.45
N ALA A 165 19.31 1.62 8.73
CA ALA A 165 20.03 0.75 9.66
C ALA A 165 19.82 -0.75 9.36
N ASN A 166 18.65 -1.11 8.84
CA ASN A 166 18.26 -2.49 8.59
C ASN A 166 17.62 -2.71 7.21
N SER A 167 17.63 -1.69 6.35
CA SER A 167 17.04 -1.71 4.99
C SER A 167 15.54 -2.01 4.95
N MET A 168 14.82 -1.89 6.08
CA MET A 168 13.36 -2.06 6.12
C MET A 168 12.67 -0.84 5.49
N ARG A 169 11.51 -1.08 4.87
CA ARG A 169 10.74 -0.04 4.18
C ARG A 169 9.29 -0.06 4.64
N PHE A 170 8.76 1.12 4.91
CA PHE A 170 7.45 1.31 5.54
C PHE A 170 6.63 2.34 4.80
N ALA A 171 5.31 2.18 4.85
CA ALA A 171 4.35 3.19 4.44
C ALA A 171 3.58 3.70 5.67
N LEU A 172 3.50 5.02 5.82
CA LEU A 172 2.79 5.70 6.90
C LEU A 172 1.28 5.62 6.70
N SER A 173 0.75 4.45 7.04
CA SER A 173 -0.69 4.17 7.03
C SER A 173 -1.40 4.84 8.20
N ARG A 174 -2.72 4.65 8.30
CA ARG A 174 -3.50 5.14 9.45
C ARG A 174 -3.03 4.51 10.77
N GLY A 175 -3.24 5.20 11.88
CA GLY A 175 -2.94 4.72 13.22
C GLY A 175 -2.15 5.72 14.05
N GLY A 176 -1.84 5.30 15.28
CA GLY A 176 -1.08 6.09 16.25
C GLY A 176 0.43 5.97 16.05
N TYR A 177 1.09 7.12 16.13
CA TYR A 177 2.54 7.26 15.98
C TYR A 177 3.11 8.13 17.09
N LYS A 178 4.39 7.89 17.39
CA LYS A 178 5.18 8.65 18.34
C LYS A 178 6.45 9.14 17.65
N LEU A 179 6.62 10.46 17.59
CA LEU A 179 7.83 11.11 17.07
C LEU A 179 8.72 11.52 18.23
N ASN A 180 9.95 11.02 18.25
CA ASN A 180 11.01 11.49 19.14
C ASN A 180 12.05 12.27 18.33
N VAL A 181 12.76 13.20 18.97
CA VAL A 181 13.84 13.95 18.34
C VAL A 181 15.02 14.02 19.30
N GLN A 182 16.17 13.52 18.84
CA GLN A 182 17.43 13.70 19.52
C GLN A 182 18.16 14.91 18.93
N MET A 183 18.64 15.77 19.80
CA MET A 183 19.46 16.92 19.46
C MET A 183 20.94 16.53 19.38
N GLU A 184 21.67 17.08 18.42
CA GLU A 184 23.14 17.06 18.38
C GLU A 184 23.71 18.48 18.16
N PHE A 185 24.69 18.87 18.97
CA PHE A 185 25.43 20.12 18.83
C PHE A 185 26.91 19.88 19.14
N GLU A 186 27.81 20.27 18.23
CA GLU A 186 29.27 20.02 18.33
C GLU A 186 29.62 18.55 18.69
N GLY A 187 28.87 17.60 18.14
CA GLY A 187 29.06 16.16 18.37
C GLY A 187 28.54 15.64 19.72
N LYS A 188 27.95 16.49 20.56
CA LYS A 188 27.25 16.09 21.79
C LYS A 188 25.77 15.87 21.51
N LYS A 189 25.26 14.71 21.94
CA LYS A 189 23.87 14.28 21.73
C LYS A 189 23.07 14.36 23.01
N VAL A 190 21.83 14.81 22.90
CA VAL A 190 20.88 14.93 24.00
C VAL A 190 19.49 14.55 23.53
N ASP A 191 18.84 13.64 24.25
CA ASP A 191 17.44 13.30 23.99
C ASP A 191 16.55 14.43 24.46
N MET A 192 15.58 14.80 23.62
CA MET A 192 14.60 15.79 24.02
C MET A 192 13.47 15.10 24.79
N THR A 193 13.11 15.69 25.93
CA THR A 193 12.34 15.02 26.99
C THR A 193 10.87 14.75 26.68
N LYS A 194 10.35 15.12 25.50
CA LYS A 194 8.92 14.98 25.19
C LYS A 194 8.70 14.47 23.76
N PRO A 195 8.51 13.16 23.57
CA PRO A 195 8.01 12.66 22.29
C PRO A 195 6.63 13.26 22.00
N GLN A 196 6.33 13.48 20.72
CA GLN A 196 5.02 13.92 20.26
C GLN A 196 4.24 12.71 19.76
N GLU A 197 3.12 12.41 20.42
CA GLU A 197 2.14 11.45 19.91
C GLU A 197 1.18 12.14 18.93
N PHE A 198 0.80 11.43 17.88
CA PHE A 198 -0.16 11.91 16.89
C PHE A 198 -0.84 10.73 16.20
N GLU A 199 -2.00 11.00 15.60
CA GLU A 199 -2.78 10.02 14.85
C GLU A 199 -2.77 10.39 13.37
N ILE A 200 -2.55 9.40 12.50
CA ILE A 200 -2.84 9.51 11.07
C ILE A 200 -4.25 8.98 10.86
N ALA A 201 -5.18 9.87 10.51
CA ALA A 201 -6.58 9.53 10.28
C ALA A 201 -6.77 8.78 8.94
N LYS A 202 -7.98 8.24 8.74
CA LYS A 202 -8.38 7.67 7.44
C LYS A 202 -8.20 8.72 6.32
N GLY A 203 -7.79 8.25 5.15
CA GLY A 203 -7.50 9.10 4.00
C GLY A 203 -7.54 8.31 2.70
N PRO A 204 -7.50 9.01 1.55
CA PRO A 204 -7.65 8.40 0.24
C PRO A 204 -6.40 7.62 -0.22
N GLY A 205 -5.27 7.75 0.49
CA GLY A 205 -4.02 7.12 0.08
C GLY A 205 -4.09 5.60 0.04
N VAL A 206 -3.71 5.01 -1.09
CA VAL A 206 -3.52 3.56 -1.25
C VAL A 206 -2.04 3.34 -1.57
N PHE A 207 -1.30 2.78 -0.62
CA PHE A 207 0.12 2.51 -0.75
C PHE A 207 0.34 1.22 -1.53
N THR A 208 0.84 1.36 -2.76
CA THR A 208 0.96 0.26 -3.71
C THR A 208 2.42 0.01 -4.05
N LEU A 209 2.87 -1.23 -3.82
CA LEU A 209 4.18 -1.66 -4.25
C LEU A 209 4.09 -2.22 -5.67
N VAL A 210 4.86 -1.67 -6.60
CA VAL A 210 4.94 -2.15 -8.00
C VAL A 210 6.23 -2.90 -8.18
N LEU A 211 6.14 -4.21 -8.27
CA LEU A 211 7.24 -5.12 -8.59
C LEU A 211 7.23 -5.32 -10.09
N TYR A 212 8.34 -5.15 -10.79
CA TYR A 212 8.29 -5.28 -12.25
C TYR A 212 9.52 -5.92 -12.84
N ASP A 213 9.29 -6.73 -13.89
CA ASP A 213 10.35 -7.18 -14.77
C ASP A 213 10.70 -6.02 -15.70
N LYS A 214 11.98 -5.65 -15.78
CA LYS A 214 12.45 -4.57 -16.65
C LYS A 214 12.04 -4.77 -18.11
N ARG A 215 11.93 -6.02 -18.57
CA ARG A 215 11.50 -6.39 -19.93
C ARG A 215 10.07 -5.91 -20.22
N TYR A 216 9.20 -5.82 -19.22
CA TYR A 216 7.84 -5.28 -19.36
C TYR A 216 7.84 -3.89 -20.03
N PHE A 217 8.83 -3.06 -19.69
CA PHE A 217 9.00 -1.71 -20.24
C PHE A 217 9.96 -1.63 -21.43
N THR A 218 10.26 -2.76 -22.08
CA THR A 218 11.07 -2.80 -23.33
C THR A 218 10.23 -3.00 -24.58
N ILE A 219 8.95 -3.35 -24.44
CA ILE A 219 8.05 -3.72 -25.52
C ILE A 219 6.85 -2.80 -25.63
N GLY A 220 6.20 -2.85 -26.79
CA GLY A 220 4.87 -2.31 -26.97
C GLY A 220 4.68 -0.86 -26.53
N GLY A 221 3.49 -0.60 -26.00
CA GLY A 221 3.09 0.71 -25.48
C GLY A 221 3.67 1.09 -24.12
N ALA A 222 4.32 0.15 -23.42
CA ALA A 222 5.03 0.40 -22.17
C ALA A 222 6.51 0.79 -22.40
N LYS A 223 7.02 0.71 -23.64
CA LYS A 223 8.43 0.93 -23.93
C LYS A 223 8.97 2.27 -23.39
N GLY A 224 10.02 2.18 -22.57
CA GLY A 224 10.73 3.34 -22.00
C GLY A 224 9.96 4.10 -20.92
N GLN A 225 8.85 3.55 -20.43
CA GLN A 225 8.08 4.15 -19.34
C GLN A 225 8.72 3.86 -17.98
N ASP A 226 8.43 4.73 -17.02
CA ASP A 226 8.72 4.52 -15.61
C ASP A 226 7.55 3.78 -14.95
N ALA A 227 7.84 2.77 -14.11
CA ALA A 227 6.80 1.91 -13.55
C ALA A 227 5.82 2.68 -12.65
N GLU A 228 6.31 3.60 -11.82
CA GLU A 228 5.46 4.39 -10.92
C GLU A 228 4.53 5.29 -11.73
N LYS A 229 5.07 5.98 -12.74
CA LYS A 229 4.29 6.81 -13.67
C LYS A 229 3.29 5.99 -14.48
N TRP A 230 3.68 4.80 -14.96
CA TRP A 230 2.81 3.93 -15.75
C TRP A 230 1.56 3.51 -14.97
N VAL A 231 1.73 3.10 -13.72
CA VAL A 231 0.62 2.73 -12.84
C VAL A 231 -0.24 3.94 -12.54
N VAL A 232 0.34 5.07 -12.12
CA VAL A 232 -0.43 6.29 -11.83
C VAL A 232 -1.20 6.78 -13.05
N GLU A 233 -0.57 6.79 -14.23
CA GLU A 233 -1.23 7.16 -15.49
C GLU A 233 -2.40 6.22 -15.77
N THR A 234 -2.24 4.91 -15.57
CA THR A 234 -3.30 3.93 -15.76
C THR A 234 -4.47 4.16 -14.81
N MET A 235 -4.20 4.33 -13.51
CA MET A 235 -5.25 4.51 -12.50
C MET A 235 -5.98 5.85 -12.63
N THR A 236 -5.30 6.88 -13.13
CA THR A 236 -5.88 8.22 -13.34
C THR A 236 -6.40 8.45 -14.75
N ARG A 237 -6.24 7.47 -15.65
CA ARG A 237 -6.74 7.55 -17.03
C ARG A 237 -8.25 7.69 -17.01
N LYS A 238 -8.75 8.70 -17.73
CA LYS A 238 -10.17 9.02 -17.84
C LYS A 238 -11.00 7.74 -18.02
N GLY A 239 -12.01 7.61 -17.17
CA GLY A 239 -12.90 6.47 -17.16
C GLY A 239 -14.35 6.88 -16.98
N SER A 240 -15.22 5.89 -17.06
CA SER A 240 -16.65 6.08 -16.89
C SER A 240 -17.35 4.86 -16.36
N VAL A 241 -18.47 5.11 -15.70
CA VAL A 241 -19.41 4.07 -15.31
C VAL A 241 -20.63 4.17 -16.22
N TYR A 242 -20.91 3.09 -16.92
CA TYR A 242 -22.09 2.94 -17.76
C TYR A 242 -23.18 2.19 -16.98
N ASP A 243 -24.33 2.84 -16.83
CA ASP A 243 -25.53 2.25 -16.25
C ASP A 243 -26.36 1.62 -17.37
N GLN A 244 -26.53 0.31 -17.32
CA GLN A 244 -27.23 -0.44 -18.35
C GLN A 244 -28.74 -0.17 -18.37
N ASN A 245 -29.32 0.17 -17.23
CA ASN A 245 -30.75 0.41 -17.06
C ASN A 245 -31.12 1.79 -17.64
N SER A 246 -30.41 2.82 -17.24
CA SER A 246 -30.65 4.19 -17.72
C SER A 246 -29.99 4.48 -19.07
N LYS A 247 -29.05 3.63 -19.51
CA LYS A 247 -28.19 3.84 -20.70
C LYS A 247 -27.41 5.16 -20.62
N THR A 248 -27.08 5.59 -19.42
CA THR A 248 -26.33 6.81 -19.16
C THR A 248 -24.90 6.50 -18.75
N LYS A 249 -24.03 7.49 -18.92
CA LYS A 249 -22.60 7.41 -18.64
C LYS A 249 -22.24 8.48 -17.64
N LYS A 250 -21.68 8.09 -16.50
CA LYS A 250 -21.04 9.02 -15.56
C LYS A 250 -19.54 9.01 -15.80
N ILE A 251 -18.98 10.18 -16.11
CA ILE A 251 -17.58 10.35 -16.46
C ILE A 251 -16.77 10.71 -15.21
N TYR A 252 -15.57 10.15 -15.12
CA TYR A 252 -14.56 10.39 -14.09
C TYR A 252 -13.26 10.80 -14.79
N ALA A 253 -12.91 12.08 -14.72
CA ALA A 253 -11.75 12.65 -15.42
C ALA A 253 -10.42 12.10 -14.87
N GLY A 254 -10.36 11.84 -13.57
CA GLY A 254 -9.26 11.20 -12.85
C GLY A 254 -9.42 9.67 -12.74
N GLY A 255 -10.23 9.05 -13.60
CA GLY A 255 -10.22 7.61 -13.79
C GLY A 255 -10.69 6.79 -12.59
N PHE A 256 -10.01 5.67 -12.35
CA PHE A 256 -10.27 4.76 -11.25
C PHE A 256 -10.11 5.45 -9.89
N ASP A 257 -9.08 6.28 -9.74
CA ASP A 257 -8.80 7.01 -8.49
C ASP A 257 -9.96 7.93 -8.12
N GLU A 258 -10.43 8.74 -9.06
CA GLU A 258 -11.60 9.60 -8.84
C GLU A 258 -12.88 8.77 -8.62
N MET A 259 -13.08 7.69 -9.40
CA MET A 259 -14.25 6.82 -9.30
C MET A 259 -14.37 6.17 -7.93
N MET A 260 -13.25 5.75 -7.34
CA MET A 260 -13.19 5.06 -6.07
C MET A 260 -12.91 5.99 -4.89
N GLY A 261 -12.62 7.28 -5.12
CA GLY A 261 -12.27 8.22 -4.07
C GLY A 261 -10.91 7.91 -3.42
N VAL A 262 -9.99 7.33 -4.18
CA VAL A 262 -8.65 6.92 -3.73
C VAL A 262 -7.56 7.72 -4.44
N LYS A 263 -6.33 7.56 -3.94
CA LYS A 263 -5.12 8.07 -4.56
C LYS A 263 -4.02 7.02 -4.44
N HIS A 264 -3.63 6.42 -5.55
CA HIS A 264 -2.50 5.49 -5.55
C HIS A 264 -1.19 6.22 -5.25
N ILE A 265 -0.45 5.73 -4.25
CA ILE A 265 0.89 6.18 -3.87
C ILE A 265 1.81 5.01 -4.14
N VAL A 266 2.51 5.11 -5.26
CA VAL A 266 3.18 3.97 -5.89
C VAL A 266 4.66 3.97 -5.58
N LYS A 267 5.21 2.78 -5.33
CA LYS A 267 6.66 2.58 -5.25
C LYS A 267 7.12 1.45 -6.17
N GLY A 268 8.01 1.74 -7.11
CA GLY A 268 8.54 0.79 -8.08
C GLY A 268 9.77 0.01 -7.57
N VAL A 269 9.83 -1.27 -7.91
CA VAL A 269 10.93 -2.20 -7.62
C VAL A 269 11.26 -3.03 -8.86
N ASP A 270 12.44 -2.82 -9.41
CA ASP A 270 12.87 -3.29 -10.73
C ASP A 270 13.58 -4.65 -10.73
N GLN A 271 13.17 -5.53 -9.82
CA GLN A 271 13.89 -6.76 -9.45
C GLN A 271 13.05 -8.03 -9.62
N LEU A 272 11.88 -7.94 -10.26
CA LEU A 272 11.10 -9.13 -10.55
C LEU A 272 11.78 -9.89 -11.70
N ASP A 273 12.07 -11.16 -11.44
CA ASP A 273 12.57 -12.09 -12.44
C ASP A 273 11.39 -12.96 -12.89
N SER A 274 10.81 -12.66 -14.05
CA SER A 274 9.61 -13.32 -14.52
C SER A 274 9.83 -14.67 -15.21
N THR A 275 11.04 -15.24 -15.16
CA THR A 275 11.31 -16.54 -15.80
C THR A 275 10.28 -17.60 -15.37
N ASP A 276 9.54 -18.20 -16.30
CA ASP A 276 8.62 -19.29 -15.96
C ASP A 276 9.40 -20.52 -15.50
N ASP A 277 9.30 -20.83 -14.21
CA ASP A 277 9.89 -22.01 -13.57
C ASP A 277 8.83 -22.98 -13.04
N GLY A 278 7.56 -22.78 -13.41
CA GLY A 278 6.43 -23.59 -12.95
C GLY A 278 6.00 -23.33 -11.49
N SER A 279 6.50 -22.27 -10.84
CA SER A 279 5.99 -21.83 -9.53
C SER A 279 4.61 -21.17 -9.62
N ASP A 280 3.94 -20.99 -8.48
CA ASP A 280 2.71 -20.21 -8.43
C ASP A 280 2.99 -18.78 -8.88
N VAL A 281 2.07 -18.19 -9.64
CA VAL A 281 2.22 -16.86 -10.24
C VAL A 281 2.49 -15.75 -9.21
N PHE A 282 2.08 -15.94 -7.95
CA PHE A 282 2.33 -14.98 -6.88
C PHE A 282 3.61 -15.24 -6.07
N ASP A 283 4.21 -16.43 -6.16
CA ASP A 283 5.33 -16.82 -5.30
C ASP A 283 6.55 -15.90 -5.45
N LYS A 284 6.94 -15.58 -6.69
CA LYS A 284 8.09 -14.69 -6.97
C LYS A 284 7.80 -13.24 -6.58
N PRO A 285 6.67 -12.63 -6.98
CA PRO A 285 6.28 -11.32 -6.48
C PRO A 285 6.27 -11.22 -4.95
N GLU A 286 5.67 -12.18 -4.25
CA GLU A 286 5.60 -12.17 -2.79
C GLU A 286 6.98 -12.28 -2.14
N ALA A 287 7.82 -13.19 -2.63
CA ALA A 287 9.18 -13.35 -2.13
C ALA A 287 9.98 -12.06 -2.32
N LEU A 288 9.81 -11.40 -3.47
CA LEU A 288 10.44 -10.12 -3.75
C LEU A 288 9.90 -9.01 -2.85
N ALA A 289 8.57 -8.86 -2.69
CA ALA A 289 7.97 -7.89 -1.77
C ALA A 289 8.48 -8.09 -0.34
N THR A 290 8.48 -9.35 0.12
CA THR A 290 8.96 -9.77 1.45
C THR A 290 10.40 -9.33 1.66
N LYS A 291 11.28 -9.68 0.72
CA LYS A 291 12.70 -9.34 0.77
C LYS A 291 12.92 -7.82 0.70
N TRP A 292 12.23 -7.13 -0.21
CA TRP A 292 12.44 -5.71 -0.46
C TRP A 292 11.90 -4.84 0.67
N LEU A 293 10.77 -5.21 1.29
CA LEU A 293 10.26 -4.49 2.45
C LEU A 293 11.02 -4.83 3.73
N GLY A 294 11.75 -5.95 3.75
CA GLY A 294 12.43 -6.46 4.94
C GLY A 294 11.46 -7.11 5.92
N LEU A 295 10.39 -7.74 5.42
CA LEU A 295 9.38 -8.38 6.27
C LEU A 295 9.97 -9.61 6.97
N SER A 296 9.59 -9.81 8.24
CA SER A 296 9.90 -11.02 9.00
C SER A 296 9.07 -12.24 8.59
N LYS A 297 7.98 -12.04 7.85
CA LYS A 297 7.06 -13.07 7.35
C LYS A 297 6.79 -12.85 5.87
N LYS A 298 6.47 -13.92 5.14
CA LYS A 298 6.01 -13.82 3.74
C LYS A 298 4.79 -12.89 3.68
N TRP A 299 4.72 -12.10 2.61
CA TRP A 299 3.53 -11.31 2.29
C TRP A 299 2.28 -12.21 2.30
N ASP A 300 1.26 -11.84 3.08
CA ASP A 300 -0.01 -12.56 3.12
C ASP A 300 -1.03 -12.00 2.11
N HIS A 301 -1.80 -12.90 1.50
CA HIS A 301 -2.89 -12.54 0.58
C HIS A 301 -4.17 -12.11 1.29
N GLY A 302 -4.15 -12.01 2.62
CA GLY A 302 -5.32 -11.59 3.40
C GLY A 302 -5.87 -10.26 2.89
N SER A 303 -7.20 -10.14 2.87
CA SER A 303 -7.88 -8.91 2.47
C SER A 303 -7.54 -7.77 3.43
N GLY A 304 -7.01 -6.67 2.89
CA GLY A 304 -6.77 -5.44 3.64
C GLY A 304 -5.33 -5.24 4.13
N PRO A 305 -5.09 -4.13 4.85
CA PRO A 305 -3.75 -3.69 5.21
C PRO A 305 -3.26 -4.43 6.46
N GLY A 306 -2.88 -5.69 6.25
CA GLY A 306 -2.34 -6.58 7.26
C GLY A 306 -1.11 -6.01 7.95
N THR A 307 -0.89 -6.41 9.20
CA THR A 307 0.29 -5.99 10.00
C THR A 307 1.61 -6.47 9.41
N ASN A 308 1.60 -7.48 8.54
CA ASN A 308 2.80 -8.06 7.94
C ASN A 308 3.16 -7.42 6.59
N LYS A 309 2.70 -6.19 6.28
CA LYS A 309 2.93 -5.52 4.98
C LYS A 309 3.68 -4.20 5.12
N HIS A 310 4.20 -3.90 6.32
CA HIS A 310 4.83 -2.62 6.66
C HIS A 310 4.01 -1.39 6.22
N GLY A 311 2.68 -1.51 6.26
CA GLY A 311 1.74 -0.42 5.94
C GLY A 311 1.35 -0.29 4.47
N TYR A 312 1.94 -1.07 3.56
CA TYR A 312 1.48 -1.18 2.19
C TYR A 312 0.13 -1.89 2.13
N ASP A 313 -0.73 -1.45 1.21
CA ASP A 313 -2.11 -1.93 1.09
C ASP A 313 -2.18 -3.18 0.19
N TYR A 314 -1.52 -3.11 -0.97
CA TYR A 314 -1.40 -4.23 -1.91
C TYR A 314 -0.17 -4.07 -2.82
N PHE A 315 0.18 -5.10 -3.58
CA PHE A 315 1.20 -5.00 -4.63
C PHE A 315 0.65 -5.30 -6.02
N ILE A 316 1.33 -4.77 -7.03
CA ILE A 316 1.14 -5.06 -8.45
C ILE A 316 2.45 -5.64 -8.97
N ALA A 317 2.41 -6.85 -9.50
CA ALA A 317 3.52 -7.43 -10.25
C ALA A 317 3.32 -7.20 -11.75
N LEU A 318 4.23 -6.48 -12.40
CA LEU A 318 4.24 -6.30 -13.85
C LEU A 318 5.19 -7.31 -14.46
N ASP A 319 4.61 -8.36 -15.03
CA ASP A 319 5.32 -9.55 -15.47
C ASP A 319 5.37 -9.62 -16.99
N TYR A 320 6.58 -9.78 -17.56
CA TYR A 320 6.75 -9.82 -19.01
C TYR A 320 6.35 -11.17 -19.62
N ASP A 321 6.58 -12.27 -18.90
CA ASP A 321 6.36 -13.63 -19.40
C ASP A 321 4.92 -14.11 -19.13
N TYR A 322 4.18 -13.42 -18.26
CA TYR A 322 2.77 -13.71 -18.00
C TYR A 322 1.84 -13.13 -19.08
N TRP A 323 0.83 -13.90 -19.50
CA TRP A 323 -0.19 -13.44 -20.44
C TRP A 323 -1.52 -13.13 -19.72
N GLY A 324 -2.07 -11.93 -19.94
CA GLY A 324 -3.28 -11.48 -19.26
C GLY A 324 -2.99 -11.00 -17.83
N GLY A 325 -3.87 -11.28 -16.88
CA GLY A 325 -3.71 -10.86 -15.48
C GLY A 325 -4.45 -11.79 -14.52
N VAL A 326 -4.10 -11.66 -13.24
CA VAL A 326 -4.79 -12.32 -12.14
C VAL A 326 -4.64 -11.49 -10.87
N ALA A 327 -5.70 -11.43 -10.08
CA ALA A 327 -5.70 -10.84 -8.74
C ALA A 327 -6.17 -11.85 -7.70
N PHE A 328 -5.55 -11.79 -6.53
CA PHE A 328 -5.97 -12.59 -5.38
C PHE A 328 -5.71 -11.82 -4.08
N GLY A 329 -6.79 -11.50 -3.37
CA GLY A 329 -6.72 -10.70 -2.16
C GLY A 329 -6.04 -9.35 -2.38
N ALA A 330 -5.01 -9.06 -1.58
CA ALA A 330 -4.22 -7.83 -1.67
C ALA A 330 -2.96 -7.98 -2.55
N ALA A 331 -3.11 -8.64 -3.70
CA ALA A 331 -2.06 -8.87 -4.68
C ALA A 331 -2.65 -8.95 -6.08
N GLN A 332 -1.90 -8.46 -7.07
CA GLN A 332 -2.18 -8.74 -8.49
C GLN A 332 -0.90 -8.98 -9.28
N VAL A 333 -1.05 -9.75 -10.35
CA VAL A 333 -0.06 -9.91 -11.42
C VAL A 333 -0.72 -9.44 -12.71
N SER A 334 -0.04 -8.55 -13.42
CA SER A 334 -0.48 -7.96 -14.67
C SER A 334 0.59 -8.21 -15.73
N GLY A 335 0.24 -9.06 -16.68
CA GLY A 335 1.08 -9.52 -17.75
C GLY A 335 0.96 -8.71 -19.04
N ILE A 336 1.42 -9.31 -20.14
CA ILE A 336 1.29 -8.82 -21.51
C ILE A 336 0.04 -9.42 -22.15
N GLY A 337 -0.81 -8.59 -22.77
CA GLY A 337 -1.94 -9.06 -23.56
C GLY A 337 -1.62 -9.03 -25.05
N ASP A 338 -2.07 -7.96 -25.68
CA ASP A 338 -1.41 -7.44 -26.88
C ASP A 338 -0.44 -6.33 -26.45
N GLU A 339 0.61 -6.09 -27.22
CA GLU A 339 1.64 -5.11 -26.89
C GLU A 339 1.18 -3.65 -27.07
N THR A 340 -0.12 -3.38 -27.20
CA THR A 340 -0.59 -1.99 -27.24
C THR A 340 -0.62 -1.40 -25.83
N LYS A 341 -0.35 -0.08 -25.75
CA LYS A 341 -0.43 0.65 -24.47
C LYS A 341 -1.77 0.40 -23.79
N ASP A 342 -2.81 0.52 -24.59
CA ASP A 342 -4.17 0.42 -24.14
C ASP A 342 -4.42 -0.94 -23.48
N ARG A 343 -4.05 -2.06 -24.13
CA ARG A 343 -4.38 -3.38 -23.60
C ARG A 343 -3.60 -3.72 -22.34
N MET A 344 -2.34 -3.32 -22.29
CA MET A 344 -1.51 -3.51 -21.10
C MET A 344 -2.08 -2.73 -19.91
N GLN A 345 -2.53 -1.49 -20.12
CA GLN A 345 -3.16 -0.68 -19.07
C GLN A 345 -4.54 -1.21 -18.67
N VAL A 346 -5.33 -1.77 -19.60
CA VAL A 346 -6.65 -2.33 -19.26
C VAL A 346 -6.53 -3.58 -18.39
N ILE A 347 -5.54 -4.44 -18.66
CA ILE A 347 -5.25 -5.61 -17.82
C ILE A 347 -4.90 -5.15 -16.40
N LEU A 348 -4.01 -4.16 -16.28
CA LEU A 348 -3.59 -3.64 -14.99
C LEU A 348 -4.78 -3.15 -14.15
N VAL A 349 -5.64 -2.32 -14.74
CA VAL A 349 -6.79 -1.75 -14.01
C VAL A 349 -7.92 -2.77 -13.80
N HIS A 350 -8.07 -3.77 -14.69
CA HIS A 350 -8.98 -4.90 -14.50
C HIS A 350 -8.64 -5.66 -13.22
N GLU A 351 -7.38 -6.05 -13.06
CA GLU A 351 -6.93 -6.77 -11.87
C GLU A 351 -7.07 -5.91 -10.60
N SER A 352 -6.87 -4.60 -10.71
CA SER A 352 -7.11 -3.69 -9.58
C SER A 352 -8.60 -3.63 -9.24
N GLY A 353 -9.50 -3.73 -10.23
CA GLY A 353 -10.93 -3.90 -9.98
C GLY A 353 -11.23 -5.13 -9.12
N HIS A 354 -10.56 -6.25 -9.37
CA HIS A 354 -10.66 -7.45 -8.54
C HIS A 354 -10.11 -7.28 -7.13
N VAL A 355 -8.97 -6.60 -6.96
CA VAL A 355 -8.43 -6.24 -5.63
C VAL A 355 -9.44 -5.43 -4.82
N PHE A 356 -10.21 -4.56 -5.48
CA PHE A 356 -11.27 -3.77 -4.87
C PHE A 356 -12.62 -4.51 -4.77
N GLY A 357 -12.72 -5.75 -5.28
CA GLY A 357 -13.85 -6.65 -5.09
C GLY A 357 -14.85 -6.74 -6.26
N ALA A 358 -14.56 -6.15 -7.41
CA ALA A 358 -15.40 -6.32 -8.59
C ALA A 358 -15.37 -7.78 -9.08
N PRO A 359 -16.52 -8.40 -9.40
CA PRO A 359 -16.55 -9.66 -10.14
C PRO A 359 -16.37 -9.40 -11.65
N HIS A 360 -16.15 -10.47 -12.42
CA HIS A 360 -16.29 -10.38 -13.87
C HIS A 360 -17.73 -10.00 -14.26
N CYS A 361 -17.87 -9.27 -15.38
CA CYS A 361 -19.17 -8.99 -15.99
C CYS A 361 -19.63 -10.01 -17.04
N ASP A 362 -18.98 -11.18 -17.11
CA ASP A 362 -19.34 -12.21 -18.08
C ASP A 362 -20.79 -12.70 -17.93
N PRO A 363 -21.50 -13.00 -19.04
CA PRO A 363 -21.01 -13.05 -20.42
C PRO A 363 -21.01 -11.70 -21.15
N ILE A 364 -21.36 -10.59 -20.48
CA ILE A 364 -21.30 -9.25 -21.09
C ILE A 364 -19.84 -9.01 -21.51
N GLN A 365 -19.63 -8.40 -22.66
CA GLN A 365 -18.31 -8.11 -23.21
C GLN A 365 -18.15 -6.61 -23.37
N GLY A 366 -16.90 -6.15 -23.47
CA GLY A 366 -16.63 -4.75 -23.81
C GLY A 366 -16.46 -3.80 -22.64
N TYR A 367 -16.48 -4.23 -21.38
CA TYR A 367 -16.21 -3.37 -20.23
C TYR A 367 -14.96 -3.83 -19.51
N VAL A 368 -14.37 -2.96 -18.67
CA VAL A 368 -13.10 -3.24 -17.99
C VAL A 368 -13.10 -4.61 -17.33
N MET A 369 -14.15 -4.96 -16.57
CA MET A 369 -14.22 -6.23 -15.82
C MET A 369 -14.69 -7.44 -16.66
N CYS A 370 -14.77 -7.34 -17.98
CA CYS A 370 -15.28 -8.44 -18.82
C CYS A 370 -14.10 -9.17 -19.49
N SER A 371 -14.17 -10.50 -19.62
CA SER A 371 -13.07 -11.32 -20.15
C SER A 371 -12.61 -10.96 -21.58
N GLY A 372 -13.53 -10.49 -22.42
CA GLY A 372 -13.29 -10.00 -23.78
C GLY A 372 -13.54 -8.50 -23.94
N GLU A 373 -13.03 -7.70 -23.00
CA GLU A 373 -12.98 -6.24 -23.08
C GLU A 373 -12.53 -5.78 -24.49
N LYS A 374 -13.39 -4.97 -25.14
CA LYS A 374 -13.29 -4.41 -26.50
C LYS A 374 -14.21 -3.19 -26.66
N HIS A 375 -14.36 -2.33 -25.66
CA HIS A 375 -15.33 -1.22 -25.75
C HIS A 375 -15.03 -0.33 -26.98
N GLU A 376 -16.06 0.20 -27.65
CA GLU A 376 -15.82 1.11 -28.78
C GLU A 376 -15.22 2.46 -28.33
N ASP A 377 -15.59 2.96 -27.15
CA ASP A 377 -15.03 4.21 -26.60
C ASP A 377 -13.53 4.08 -26.27
N TYR A 378 -13.09 2.87 -25.95
CA TYR A 378 -11.69 2.58 -25.74
C TYR A 378 -10.89 2.76 -27.03
N LYS A 379 -11.39 2.22 -28.15
CA LYS A 379 -10.77 2.42 -29.48
C LYS A 379 -10.79 3.87 -29.95
N LYS A 380 -11.86 4.61 -29.62
CA LYS A 380 -12.08 5.98 -30.15
C LYS A 380 -11.43 7.08 -29.33
N SER A 381 -11.42 6.92 -28.02
CA SER A 381 -11.05 7.98 -27.07
C SER A 381 -10.06 7.52 -26.00
N GLY A 382 -9.73 6.23 -25.97
CA GLY A 382 -8.90 5.66 -24.94
C GLY A 382 -9.56 5.66 -23.57
N GLU A 383 -10.87 5.80 -23.46
CA GLU A 383 -11.57 5.85 -22.17
C GLU A 383 -11.85 4.44 -21.64
N PHE A 384 -11.57 4.21 -20.35
CA PHE A 384 -12.00 2.97 -19.68
C PHE A 384 -13.49 3.02 -19.34
N VAL A 385 -14.23 1.97 -19.68
CA VAL A 385 -15.67 1.90 -19.43
C VAL A 385 -15.97 0.73 -18.50
N TRP A 386 -16.53 1.07 -17.34
CA TRP A 386 -16.94 0.16 -16.29
C TRP A 386 -18.46 -0.04 -16.35
N LEU A 387 -18.93 -1.21 -15.96
CA LEU A 387 -20.35 -1.37 -15.61
C LEU A 387 -20.62 -0.83 -14.21
N ASP A 388 -21.83 -0.33 -14.02
CA ASP A 388 -22.36 0.08 -12.73
C ASP A 388 -22.32 -1.04 -11.70
N ASP A 389 -22.69 -2.27 -12.06
CA ASP A 389 -22.61 -3.43 -11.18
C ASP A 389 -21.18 -3.70 -10.68
N SER A 390 -20.19 -3.66 -11.59
CA SER A 390 -18.78 -3.80 -11.23
C SER A 390 -18.35 -2.70 -10.25
N ARG A 391 -18.72 -1.44 -10.54
CA ARG A 391 -18.42 -0.32 -9.65
C ARG A 391 -19.09 -0.46 -8.28
N ASN A 392 -20.34 -0.93 -8.24
CA ASN A 392 -21.10 -1.04 -7.01
C ASN A 392 -20.63 -2.19 -6.11
N ALA A 393 -20.03 -3.23 -6.70
CA ALA A 393 -19.38 -4.30 -5.95
C ALA A 393 -18.07 -3.83 -5.30
N MET A 394 -17.36 -2.88 -5.92
CA MET A 394 -16.08 -2.41 -5.40
C MET A 394 -16.22 -1.63 -4.09
N LYS A 395 -15.27 -1.83 -3.18
CA LYS A 395 -15.16 -1.11 -1.91
C LYS A 395 -13.73 -0.64 -1.69
N ASN A 396 -13.57 0.55 -1.14
CA ASN A 396 -12.28 0.98 -0.64
C ASN A 396 -11.99 0.27 0.70
N ILE A 397 -11.44 -0.95 0.61
CA ILE A 397 -11.09 -1.77 1.78
C ILE A 397 -9.82 -1.28 2.50
N PHE A 398 -9.22 -0.17 2.03
CA PHE A 398 -7.93 0.34 2.48
C PHE A 398 -8.02 1.66 3.27
N GLU A 399 -9.20 2.30 3.37
CA GLU A 399 -9.42 3.49 4.24
C GLU A 399 -9.19 3.20 5.70
#